data_AF-A0A392R2I1-F1
#
_entry.id   AF-A0A392R2I1-F1
#
_cell.length_a   1.000
_cell.length_b   1.000
_cell.length_c   1.000
_cell.angle_alpha   90.00
_cell.angle_beta   90.00
_cell.angle_gamma   90.00
#
_symmetry.space_group_name_H-M   'P 1'
#
loop_
_entity.id
_entity.type
_entity.pdbx_description
1 polymer ?
#
loop_
_entity_poly.entity_id
_entity_poly.type
_entity_poly.pdbx_seq_one_letter_code
_entity_poly.pdbx_strand_id
1 'polypeptide(L)'
;MKTINVNKLTSAGCRVKIWIADWFAKLNNKMGGDLKKIEVVGRYLIEIWKAVGMDLDGGKVEFLWSSKEINARADEYWPLVLDIAQKNNLKRIIRFLLL
;
A
#
# COMPACT_ATOMS: atom_id res chain seq x y z
N MET A 1 7.57 3.17 -14.97
CA MET A 1 6.75 1.97 -15.26
C MET A 1 5.39 1.99 -14.55
N LYS A 2 5.29 2.24 -13.23
CA LYS A 2 4.00 2.25 -12.49
C LYS A 2 2.97 3.23 -13.07
N THR A 3 3.38 4.47 -13.34
CA THR A 3 2.50 5.52 -13.88
C THR A 3 1.83 5.16 -15.21
N ILE A 4 2.55 4.52 -16.12
CA ILE A 4 2.01 4.10 -17.43
C ILE A 4 0.84 3.11 -17.24
N ASN A 5 1.00 2.15 -16.34
CA ASN A 5 -0.04 1.14 -16.09
C ASN A 5 -1.25 1.75 -15.38
N VAL A 6 -1.02 2.64 -14.42
CA VAL A 6 -2.10 3.37 -13.73
C VAL A 6 -2.89 4.21 -14.73
N ASN A 7 -2.23 4.98 -15.58
CA ASN A 7 -2.90 5.82 -16.58
C ASN A 7 -3.69 4.98 -17.61
N LYS A 8 -3.19 3.80 -18.00
CA LYS A 8 -3.96 2.87 -18.84
C LYS A 8 -5.25 2.43 -18.15
N LEU A 9 -5.17 2.05 -16.87
CA LEU A 9 -6.35 1.65 -16.10
C LEU A 9 -7.35 2.81 -15.95
N THR A 10 -6.89 4.02 -15.64
CA THR A 10 -7.78 5.18 -15.50
C THR A 10 -8.41 5.61 -16.83
N SER A 11 -7.67 5.49 -17.95
CA SER A 11 -8.19 5.71 -19.30
C SER A 11 -9.25 4.69 -19.70
N ALA A 12 -9.15 3.45 -19.19
CA ALA A 12 -10.13 2.40 -19.38
C ALA A 12 -11.34 2.51 -18.42
N GLY A 13 -11.42 3.58 -17.62
CA GLY A 13 -12.53 3.85 -16.71
C GLY A 13 -12.38 3.27 -15.30
N CYS A 14 -11.25 2.63 -14.97
CA CYS A 14 -11.01 2.12 -13.62
C CYS A 14 -10.72 3.24 -12.62
N ARG A 15 -11.09 3.00 -11.36
CA ARG A 15 -10.57 3.75 -10.20
C ARG A 15 -9.43 2.95 -9.58
N VAL A 16 -8.31 3.61 -9.29
CA VAL A 16 -7.08 2.98 -8.81
C VAL A 16 -6.76 3.52 -7.41
N LYS A 17 -6.60 2.60 -6.45
CA LYS A 17 -6.10 2.90 -5.11
C LYS A 17 -4.64 2.49 -5.01
N ILE A 18 -3.76 3.44 -4.77
CA ILE A 18 -2.34 3.19 -4.53
C ILE A 18 -2.12 3.08 -3.02
N TRP A 19 -1.75 1.88 -2.59
CA TRP A 19 -1.54 1.57 -1.18
C TRP A 19 -0.10 1.90 -0.74
N ILE A 20 0.04 2.92 0.10
CA ILE A 20 1.29 3.29 0.77
C ILE A 20 1.45 2.42 2.02
N ALA A 21 2.24 1.35 1.87
CA ALA A 21 2.40 0.29 2.85
C ALA A 21 3.39 0.66 3.98
N ASP A 22 3.14 1.75 4.71
CA ASP A 22 3.99 2.30 5.76
C ASP A 22 4.18 1.37 6.98
N TRP A 23 3.11 0.74 7.47
CA TRP A 23 3.22 -0.29 8.52
C TRP A 23 3.98 -1.53 8.04
N PHE A 24 3.79 -1.94 6.79
CA PHE A 24 4.54 -3.06 6.21
C PHE A 24 6.02 -2.72 6.02
N ALA A 25 6.35 -1.49 5.65
CA ALA A 25 7.72 -1.01 5.60
C ALA A 25 8.36 -1.01 6.99
N LYS A 26 7.61 -0.62 8.03
CA LYS A 26 8.04 -0.71 9.44
C LYS A 26 8.28 -2.15 9.87
N LEU A 27 7.34 -3.06 9.58
CA LEU A 27 7.47 -4.50 9.88
C LEU A 27 8.70 -5.12 9.19
N ASN A 28 9.02 -4.68 7.97
CA ASN A 28 10.20 -5.11 7.21
C ASN A 28 11.49 -4.34 7.58
N ASN A 29 11.49 -3.64 8.71
CA ASN A 29 12.62 -2.86 9.22
C ASN A 29 13.23 -1.86 8.21
N LYS A 30 12.43 -1.36 7.27
CA LYS A 30 12.89 -0.33 6.33
C LYS A 30 13.16 0.96 7.09
N MET A 31 14.21 1.68 6.71
CA MET A 31 14.65 2.90 7.40
C MET A 31 14.89 2.70 8.91
N GLY A 32 15.30 1.50 9.31
CA GLY A 32 15.50 1.13 10.73
C GLY A 32 14.20 1.04 11.54
N GLY A 33 13.06 0.86 10.87
CA GLY A 33 11.75 0.81 11.52
C GLY A 33 11.21 2.18 11.95
N ASP A 34 11.88 3.27 11.56
CA ASP A 34 11.47 4.64 11.87
C ASP A 34 10.29 5.06 10.98
N LEU A 35 9.10 5.06 11.58
CA LEU A 35 7.86 5.38 10.88
C LEU A 35 7.86 6.82 10.33
N LYS A 36 8.49 7.79 11.02
CA LYS A 36 8.54 9.18 10.53
C LYS A 36 9.34 9.26 9.23
N LYS A 37 10.47 8.56 9.16
CA LYS A 37 11.27 8.48 7.93
C LYS A 37 10.53 7.76 6.81
N ILE A 38 9.86 6.65 7.13
CA ILE A 38 9.04 5.91 6.16
C ILE A 38 7.95 6.81 5.58
N GLU A 39 7.26 7.58 6.41
CA GLU A 39 6.23 8.51 5.93
C GLU A 39 6.80 9.63 5.05
N VAL A 40 7.96 10.18 5.39
CA VAL A 40 8.64 11.19 4.54
C VAL A 40 8.95 10.60 3.16
N VAL A 41 9.47 9.38 3.11
CA VAL A 41 9.71 8.68 1.84
C VAL A 41 8.40 8.40 1.09
N GLY A 42 7.34 8.00 1.79
CA GLY A 42 6.03 7.78 1.17
C GLY A 42 5.47 9.06 0.52
N ARG A 43 5.57 10.21 1.21
CA ARG A 43 5.19 11.51 0.66
C ARG A 43 6.05 11.88 -0.55
N TYR A 44 7.36 11.65 -0.47
CA TYR A 44 8.27 11.85 -1.60
C TYR A 44 7.89 11.01 -2.84
N LEU A 45 7.53 9.73 -2.66
CA LEU A 45 7.08 8.87 -3.75
C LEU A 45 5.77 9.36 -4.39
N ILE A 46 4.85 9.89 -3.60
CA ILE A 46 3.61 10.50 -4.11
C ILE A 46 3.94 11.70 -5.00
N GLU A 47 4.86 12.57 -4.56
CA GLU A 47 5.29 13.72 -5.36
C GLU A 47 6.02 13.31 -6.65
N ILE A 48 6.83 12.25 -6.61
CA ILE A 48 7.41 11.68 -7.85
C ILE A 48 6.29 11.23 -8.80
N TRP A 49 5.31 10.47 -8.32
CA TRP A 49 4.23 9.96 -9.17
C TRP A 49 3.40 11.08 -9.81
N LYS A 50 3.16 12.17 -9.07
CA LYS A 50 2.58 13.41 -9.62
C LYS A 50 3.45 13.99 -10.72
N ALA A 51 4.74 14.20 -10.45
CA ALA A 51 5.67 14.82 -11.38
C ALA A 51 5.85 14.04 -12.69
N VAL A 52 5.78 12.70 -12.64
CA VAL A 52 5.89 11.86 -13.85
C VAL A 52 4.57 11.71 -14.61
N GLY A 53 3.55 12.52 -14.30
CA GLY A 53 2.30 12.59 -15.06
C GLY A 53 1.29 11.50 -14.73
N MET A 54 1.21 11.07 -13.47
CA MET A 54 0.08 10.24 -13.04
C MET A 54 -1.20 11.07 -13.06
N ASP A 55 -2.22 10.59 -13.75
CA ASP A 55 -3.50 11.28 -13.89
C ASP A 55 -4.27 11.28 -12.56
N LEU A 56 -4.00 12.28 -11.72
CA LEU A 56 -4.70 12.53 -10.47
C LEU A 56 -5.89 13.48 -10.66
N ASP A 57 -5.88 14.29 -11.72
CA ASP A 57 -6.84 15.37 -11.96
C ASP A 57 -8.25 14.84 -12.21
N GLY A 58 -8.36 13.64 -12.80
CA GLY A 58 -9.64 12.97 -13.00
C GLY A 58 -10.27 12.38 -11.73
N GLY A 59 -9.65 12.50 -10.55
CA GLY A 59 -10.15 11.93 -9.28
C GLY A 59 -10.23 10.40 -9.26
N LYS A 60 -9.65 9.73 -10.27
CA LYS A 60 -9.68 8.27 -10.44
C LYS A 60 -8.57 7.57 -9.67
N VAL A 61 -7.56 8.30 -9.19
CA VAL A 61 -6.43 7.75 -8.42
C VAL A 61 -6.46 8.29 -7.00
N GLU A 62 -6.37 7.38 -6.03
CA GLU A 62 -6.37 7.72 -4.59
C GLU A 62 -5.14 7.10 -3.92
N PHE A 63 -4.49 7.86 -3.04
CA PHE A 63 -3.38 7.36 -2.22
C PHE A 63 -3.88 7.05 -0.80
N LEU A 64 -3.75 5.79 -0.40
CA LEU A 64 -4.18 5.31 0.90
C LEU A 64 -2.97 4.88 1.73
N TRP A 65 -2.94 5.30 2.99
CA TRP A 65 -1.87 4.93 3.92
C TRP A 65 -2.30 3.74 4.76
N SER A 66 -1.48 2.68 4.80
CA SER A 66 -1.86 1.45 5.47
C SER A 66 -2.13 1.65 6.95
N SER A 67 -1.30 2.45 7.64
CA SER A 67 -1.52 2.80 9.03
C SER A 67 -2.86 3.50 9.27
N LYS A 68 -3.26 4.43 8.38
CA LYS A 68 -4.50 5.19 8.52
C LYS A 68 -5.72 4.31 8.27
N GLU A 69 -5.72 3.59 7.16
CA GLU A 69 -6.86 2.76 6.75
C GLU A 69 -7.11 1.59 7.70
N ILE A 70 -6.04 0.96 8.20
CA ILE A 70 -6.17 -0.13 9.17
C ILE A 70 -6.69 0.41 10.50
N ASN A 71 -6.17 1.53 11.00
CA ASN A 71 -6.67 2.11 12.26
C ASN A 71 -8.12 2.58 12.15
N ALA A 72 -8.53 3.11 11.00
CA ALA A 72 -9.89 3.60 10.80
C ALA A 72 -10.95 2.48 10.85
N ARG A 73 -10.57 1.24 10.55
CA ARG A 73 -11.44 0.05 10.53
C ARG A 73 -10.76 -1.14 11.20
N ALA A 74 -10.15 -0.90 12.36
CA ALA A 74 -9.32 -1.90 13.04
C ALA A 74 -10.15 -3.11 13.49
N ASP A 75 -11.40 -2.87 13.87
CA ASP A 75 -12.39 -3.87 14.27
C ASP A 75 -12.82 -4.78 13.11
N GLU A 76 -12.74 -4.32 11.86
CA GLU A 76 -12.95 -5.16 10.67
C GLU A 76 -11.65 -5.85 10.22
N TYR A 77 -10.54 -5.11 10.23
CA TYR A 77 -9.28 -5.55 9.66
C TYR A 77 -8.63 -6.68 10.45
N TRP A 78 -8.54 -6.55 11.78
CA TRP A 78 -7.83 -7.54 12.60
C TRP A 78 -8.53 -8.90 12.69
N PRO A 79 -9.86 -8.99 12.82
CA PRO A 79 -10.55 -10.29 12.72
C PRO A 79 -10.30 -10.98 11.38
N LEU A 80 -10.27 -10.25 10.27
CA LEU A 80 -9.93 -10.81 8.96
C LEU A 80 -8.50 -11.35 8.92
N VAL A 81 -7.53 -10.62 9.46
CA VAL A 81 -6.14 -11.08 9.57
C VAL A 81 -6.05 -12.38 10.38
N LEU A 82 -6.74 -12.45 11.53
CA LEU A 82 -6.74 -13.61 12.40
C LEU A 82 -7.42 -14.83 11.75
N ASP A 83 -8.54 -14.64 11.07
CA ASP A 83 -9.25 -15.70 10.33
C ASP A 83 -8.36 -16.28 9.21
N ILE A 84 -7.70 -15.43 8.43
CA ILE A 84 -6.75 -15.86 7.40
C ILE A 84 -5.57 -16.62 8.02
N ALA A 85 -5.02 -16.13 9.13
CA ALA A 85 -3.91 -16.79 9.82
C ALA A 85 -4.30 -18.18 10.33
N GLN A 86 -5.50 -18.35 10.89
CA GLN A 86 -6.00 -19.64 11.38
C GLN A 86 -6.24 -20.65 10.26
N LYS A 87 -6.69 -20.19 9.09
CA LYS A 87 -6.98 -21.05 7.92
C LYS A 87 -5.74 -21.47 7.13
N ASN A 88 -4.55 -20.95 7.46
CA ASN A 88 -3.31 -21.25 6.75
C ASN A 88 -2.27 -21.89 7.67
N ASN A 89 -1.58 -22.91 7.17
CA ASN A 89 -0.46 -23.49 7.89
C ASN A 89 0.83 -22.69 7.66
N LEU A 90 1.77 -22.81 8.61
CA LEU A 90 3.04 -22.09 8.57
C LEU A 90 3.86 -22.37 7.31
N LYS A 91 3.92 -23.64 6.85
CA LYS A 91 4.67 -24.01 5.63
C LYS A 91 4.17 -23.28 4.39
N ARG A 92 2.85 -23.02 4.30
CA ARG A 92 2.25 -22.25 3.22
C ARG A 92 2.62 -20.77 3.33
N ILE A 93 2.54 -20.19 4.52
CA ILE A 93 2.87 -18.77 4.75
C ILE A 93 4.35 -18.48 4.43
N ILE A 94 5.27 -19.36 4.82
CA ILE A 94 6.72 -19.20 4.56
C ILE A 94 7.05 -19.09 3.07
N ARG A 95 6.27 -19.70 2.17
CA ARG A 95 6.50 -19.57 0.72
C ARG A 95 6.40 -18.14 0.21
N PHE A 96 5.68 -17.26 0.92
CA PHE A 96 5.53 -15.85 0.58
C PHE A 96 6.61 -14.94 1.17
N LEU A 97 7.51 -15.48 2.02
CA LEU A 97 8.61 -14.73 2.65
C LEU A 97 9.93 -14.77 1.85
N LEU A 98 10.05 -15.64 0.85
CA LEU A 98 11.29 -15.91 0.11
C LEU A 98 11.38 -15.22 -1.27
N LEU A 99 10.59 -14.16 -1.49
CA LEU A 99 10.68 -13.28 -2.66
C LEU A 99 11.21 -11.90 -2.22
#